data_AF-A0A8H7C8T5-F1
#
_entry.id   AF-A0A8H7C8T5-F1
#
_cell.length_a   1.000
_cell.length_b   1.000
_cell.length_c   1.000
_cell.angle_alpha   90.00
_cell.angle_beta   90.00
_cell.angle_gamma   90.00
#
_symmetry.space_group_name_H-M   'P 1'
#
loop_
_entity.id
_entity.type
_entity.pdbx_description
1 polymer ?
#
loop_
_entity_poly.entity_id
_entity_poly.type
_entity_poly.pdbx_seq_one_letter_code
_entity_poly.pdbx_strand_id
1 'polypeptide(L)'
;MSSTTPSWPSLYNPSIEILHIEHREPVQPGGAYIYRANDVFLFTFYWTLIFYTLIFFFCGSYAFFNYTYRPRPFNPHFSSDLDEGELIDHEHQPSSSTQSYAYVPLRFLHSPRPRNTSRNTPITLVPRAQKKNERRSRITFALLVLFTFLFFGLAGAVINSAVLGFVVLGLYRAGDFNMSTWIPFLLAVLQVSVGLLSIWPSKIEII
;
A
#
# COMPACT_ATOMS: atom_id res chain seq x y z
N MET A 1 35.19 35.11 -9.04
CA MET A 1 34.41 34.25 -8.13
C MET A 1 34.17 32.94 -8.86
N SER A 2 34.75 31.83 -8.42
CA SER A 2 34.64 30.56 -9.13
C SER A 2 33.21 30.04 -9.03
N SER A 3 32.49 30.04 -10.16
CA SER A 3 31.18 29.43 -10.32
C SER A 3 31.31 27.90 -10.22
N THR A 4 31.52 27.38 -9.02
CA THR A 4 31.59 25.95 -8.76
C THR A 4 30.19 25.37 -8.87
N THR A 5 29.94 24.69 -9.98
CA THR A 5 28.72 23.92 -10.16
C THR A 5 28.71 22.74 -9.19
N PRO A 6 27.63 22.55 -8.42
CA PRO A 6 27.51 21.39 -7.54
C PRO A 6 27.56 20.09 -8.35
N SER A 7 28.40 19.14 -7.93
CA SER A 7 28.65 17.89 -8.66
C SER A 7 27.54 16.84 -8.50
N TRP A 8 26.64 17.03 -7.54
CA TRP A 8 25.58 16.07 -7.21
C TRP A 8 24.28 16.80 -6.85
N PRO A 9 23.10 16.24 -7.16
CA PRO A 9 21.80 16.80 -6.78
C PRO A 9 21.52 16.71 -5.26
N SER A 10 22.37 17.32 -4.43
CA SER A 10 22.18 17.42 -2.98
C SER A 10 21.42 18.66 -2.58
N LEU A 11 20.74 18.55 -1.44
CA LEU A 11 20.29 19.71 -0.68
C LEU A 11 21.49 20.33 0.03
N TYR A 12 21.84 21.55 -0.37
CA TYR A 12 22.87 22.34 0.30
C TYR A 12 22.26 23.14 1.46
N ASN A 13 23.07 23.85 2.25
CA ASN A 13 22.61 24.43 3.51
C ASN A 13 21.45 25.44 3.31
N PRO A 14 20.22 25.13 3.79
CA PRO A 14 19.04 25.97 3.55
C PRO A 14 19.10 27.29 4.31
N SER A 15 19.84 27.33 5.42
CA SER A 15 19.91 28.52 6.28
C SER A 15 20.60 29.71 5.62
N ILE A 16 21.49 29.43 4.67
CA ILE A 16 22.22 30.42 3.88
C ILE A 16 21.42 30.79 2.62
N GLU A 17 20.67 29.87 2.03
CA GLU A 17 19.95 30.13 0.78
C GLU A 17 18.55 30.71 0.97
N ILE A 18 17.87 30.43 2.09
CA ILE A 18 16.42 30.72 2.26
C ILE A 18 16.14 31.63 3.46
N LEU A 19 16.83 31.47 4.58
CA LEU A 19 16.41 32.05 5.88
C LEU A 19 16.93 33.47 6.16
N HIS A 20 17.88 34.01 5.40
CA HIS A 20 18.48 35.34 5.65
C HIS A 20 18.61 36.20 4.37
N ILE A 21 17.58 36.23 3.52
CA ILE A 21 17.59 36.96 2.24
C ILE A 21 17.22 38.44 2.43
N GLU A 22 16.61 38.81 3.56
CA GLU A 22 16.16 40.18 3.80
C GLU A 22 17.36 41.15 3.80
N HIS A 23 17.36 42.07 2.82
CA HIS A 23 18.41 43.08 2.57
C HIS A 23 19.77 42.58 2.05
N ARG A 24 19.87 41.37 1.49
CA ARG A 24 21.12 40.87 0.88
C ARG A 24 21.01 40.67 -0.64
N GLU A 25 22.16 40.59 -1.31
CA GLU A 25 22.21 40.25 -2.73
C GLU A 25 21.58 38.87 -3.01
N PRO A 26 21.03 38.64 -4.21
CA PRO A 26 20.38 37.37 -4.58
C PRO A 26 21.27 36.14 -4.46
N VAL A 27 22.59 36.34 -4.43
CA VAL A 27 23.60 35.28 -4.31
C VAL A 27 24.37 35.51 -3.02
N GLN A 28 24.26 34.57 -2.07
CA GLN A 28 24.98 34.67 -0.81
C GLN A 28 26.37 34.03 -0.89
N PRO A 29 27.39 34.64 -0.27
CA PRO A 29 28.73 34.05 -0.20
C PRO A 29 28.67 32.73 0.57
N GLY A 30 28.97 31.62 -0.11
CA GLY A 30 28.90 30.26 0.45
C GLY A 30 27.60 29.50 0.15
N GLY A 31 26.62 30.11 -0.53
CA GLY A 31 25.44 29.41 -1.05
C GLY A 31 25.74 28.63 -2.33
N ALA A 32 25.02 27.53 -2.56
CA ALA A 32 25.17 26.72 -3.77
C ALA A 32 23.97 26.94 -4.70
N TYR A 33 24.22 27.64 -5.81
CA TYR A 33 23.18 27.97 -6.78
C TYR A 33 23.37 27.20 -8.09
N ILE A 34 22.26 26.95 -8.78
CA ILE A 34 22.24 26.28 -10.07
C ILE A 34 22.25 27.35 -11.16
N TYR A 35 23.34 27.36 -11.96
CA TYR A 35 23.53 28.32 -13.06
C TYR A 35 23.33 27.71 -14.45
N ARG A 36 23.41 26.37 -14.56
CA ARG A 36 23.25 25.68 -15.84
C ARG A 36 21.86 25.08 -15.92
N ALA A 37 21.20 25.33 -17.04
CA ALA A 37 19.86 24.82 -17.31
C ALA A 37 19.81 23.28 -17.26
N ASN A 38 20.86 22.59 -17.73
CA ASN A 38 20.94 21.13 -17.66
C ASN A 38 20.94 20.61 -16.21
N ASP A 39 21.60 21.32 -15.31
CA ASP A 39 21.68 20.92 -13.90
C ASP A 39 20.32 21.15 -13.22
N VAL A 40 19.58 22.19 -13.61
CA VAL A 40 18.20 22.42 -13.16
C VAL A 40 17.30 21.24 -13.55
N PHE A 41 17.39 20.78 -14.79
CA PHE A 41 16.64 19.62 -15.25
C PHE A 41 17.00 18.37 -14.43
N LEU A 42 18.29 18.09 -14.25
CA LEU A 42 18.75 16.91 -13.51
C LEU A 42 18.29 16.96 -12.05
N PHE A 43 18.41 18.11 -11.38
CA PHE A 43 17.93 18.28 -10.01
C PHE A 43 16.42 18.01 -9.91
N THR A 44 15.60 18.64 -10.75
CA THR A 44 14.13 18.41 -10.73
C THR A 44 13.77 16.97 -11.08
N PHE A 45 14.48 16.38 -12.03
CA PHE A 45 14.26 15.00 -12.44
C PHE A 45 14.54 14.03 -11.28
N TYR A 46 15.74 14.10 -10.68
CA TYR A 46 16.12 13.19 -9.61
C TYR A 46 15.28 13.35 -8.35
N TRP A 47 15.03 14.59 -7.90
CA TRP A 47 14.21 14.81 -6.71
C TRP A 47 12.77 14.33 -6.90
N THR A 48 12.16 14.63 -8.04
CA THR A 48 10.81 14.14 -8.36
C THR A 48 10.78 12.61 -8.43
N LEU A 49 11.77 12.00 -9.08
CA LEU A 49 11.86 10.55 -9.21
C LEU A 49 12.01 9.86 -7.85
N ILE A 50 12.92 10.35 -7.00
CA ILE A 50 13.17 9.78 -5.67
C ILE A 50 11.91 9.88 -4.81
N PHE A 51 11.31 11.07 -4.68
CA PHE A 51 10.13 11.26 -3.83
C PHE A 51 8.95 10.42 -4.30
N TYR A 52 8.66 10.43 -5.59
CA TYR A 52 7.55 9.68 -6.16
C TYR A 52 7.75 8.17 -5.97
N THR A 53 8.95 7.66 -6.24
CA THR A 53 9.27 6.24 -6.07
C THR A 53 9.15 5.81 -4.61
N LEU A 54 9.61 6.63 -3.66
CA LEU A 54 9.50 6.33 -2.23
C LEU A 54 8.04 6.17 -1.79
N ILE A 55 7.14 7.04 -2.24
CA ILE A 55 5.71 6.96 -1.88
C ILE A 55 5.07 5.69 -2.41
N PHE A 56 5.34 5.33 -3.67
CA PHE A 56 4.87 4.08 -4.25
C PHE A 56 5.47 2.86 -3.55
N PHE A 57 6.72 2.94 -3.14
CA PHE A 57 7.37 1.90 -2.35
C PHE A 57 6.73 1.74 -0.97
N PHE A 58 6.44 2.83 -0.26
CA PHE A 58 5.73 2.79 1.03
C PHE A 58 4.31 2.23 0.85
N CYS A 59 3.59 2.63 -0.19
CA CYS A 59 2.26 2.11 -0.52
C CYS A 59 2.30 0.59 -0.82
N GLY A 60 3.24 0.15 -1.68
CA GLY A 60 3.43 -1.25 -2.02
C GLY A 60 3.87 -2.11 -0.82
N SER A 61 4.73 -1.56 0.04
CA SER A 61 5.16 -2.20 1.28
C SER A 61 4.00 -2.36 2.26
N TYR A 62 3.17 -1.34 2.42
CA TYR A 62 1.96 -1.41 3.23
C TYR A 62 1.01 -2.51 2.73
N ALA A 63 0.75 -2.57 1.42
CA ALA A 63 -0.05 -3.64 0.82
C ALA A 63 0.58 -5.03 1.08
N PHE A 64 1.89 -5.16 0.91
CA PHE A 64 2.62 -6.40 1.17
C PHE A 64 2.44 -6.90 2.62
N PHE A 65 2.61 -6.01 3.61
CA PHE A 65 2.40 -6.37 5.01
C PHE A 65 0.93 -6.72 5.30
N ASN A 66 -0.02 -5.98 4.71
CA ASN A 66 -1.45 -6.27 4.86
C ASN A 66 -1.82 -7.68 4.35
N TYR A 67 -1.31 -8.10 3.19
CA TYR A 67 -1.54 -9.44 2.67
C TYR A 67 -0.83 -10.54 3.46
N THR A 68 0.34 -10.24 4.03
CA THR A 68 1.14 -11.19 4.82
C THR A 68 0.48 -11.50 6.17
N TYR A 69 -0.15 -10.51 6.79
CA TYR A 69 -0.78 -10.62 8.11
C TYR A 69 -2.31 -10.50 8.06
N ARG A 70 -3.00 -11.32 7.24
CA ARG A 70 -4.47 -11.43 7.41
C ARG A 70 -4.79 -12.14 8.75
N PRO A 71 -5.56 -11.50 9.66
CA PRO A 71 -6.05 -12.17 10.85
C PRO A 71 -6.81 -13.43 10.43
N ARG A 72 -6.47 -14.57 11.04
CA ARG A 72 -7.30 -15.76 10.87
C ARG A 72 -8.69 -15.41 11.39
N PRO A 73 -9.79 -15.76 10.70
CA PRO A 73 -11.11 -15.64 11.31
C PRO A 73 -11.07 -16.48 12.59
N PHE A 74 -11.26 -15.82 13.74
CA PHE A 74 -11.43 -16.47 15.02
C PHE A 74 -12.66 -17.36 14.88
N ASN A 75 -12.47 -18.68 14.90
CA ASN A 75 -13.57 -19.63 14.82
C ASN A 75 -14.08 -19.83 16.24
N PRO A 76 -15.27 -19.33 16.63
CA PRO A 76 -15.72 -19.37 18.04
C PRO A 76 -16.19 -20.75 18.51
N HIS A 77 -16.00 -21.81 17.74
CA HIS A 77 -16.43 -23.16 18.11
C HIS A 77 -15.38 -23.88 18.95
N PHE A 78 -15.16 -23.40 20.18
CA PHE A 78 -14.49 -24.19 21.20
C PHE A 78 -14.93 -23.72 22.59
N SER A 79 -16.10 -24.20 23.05
CA SER A 79 -16.43 -24.41 24.46
C SER A 79 -17.93 -24.72 24.60
N SER A 80 -18.36 -25.94 24.27
CA SER A 80 -19.70 -26.42 24.65
C SER A 80 -19.79 -27.93 24.86
N ASP A 81 -18.68 -28.64 25.10
CA ASP A 81 -18.70 -30.12 25.20
C ASP A 81 -17.94 -30.67 26.42
N LEU A 82 -17.95 -29.97 27.55
CA LEU A 82 -17.52 -30.54 28.83
C LEU A 82 -18.32 -29.88 29.96
N ASP A 83 -19.53 -30.38 30.24
CA ASP A 83 -19.98 -30.79 31.59
C ASP A 83 -21.45 -31.24 31.51
N GLU A 84 -21.71 -32.49 31.13
CA GLU A 84 -23.01 -33.13 31.36
C GLU A 84 -22.77 -34.43 32.10
N GLY A 85 -22.74 -34.30 33.43
CA GLY A 85 -22.62 -35.37 34.41
C GLY A 85 -23.66 -35.19 35.52
N GLU A 86 -24.86 -35.67 35.24
CA GLU A 86 -25.78 -36.36 36.16
C GLU A 86 -26.49 -35.59 37.32
N LEU A 87 -27.82 -35.83 37.36
CA LEU A 87 -28.72 -36.00 38.52
C LEU A 87 -29.70 -34.87 38.97
N ILE A 88 -30.99 -35.19 38.74
CA ILE A 88 -32.23 -35.00 39.54
C ILE A 88 -33.27 -33.99 39.02
N ASP A 89 -34.39 -34.59 38.57
CA ASP A 89 -35.82 -34.23 38.61
C ASP A 89 -36.23 -32.80 39.05
N HIS A 90 -37.03 -32.13 38.20
CA HIS A 90 -38.39 -31.70 38.55
C HIS A 90 -39.16 -31.06 37.36
N GLU A 91 -40.28 -31.73 37.03
CA GLU A 91 -41.58 -31.27 36.52
C GLU A 91 -41.90 -29.76 36.47
N HIS A 92 -42.13 -29.18 35.27
CA HIS A 92 -43.31 -28.36 34.88
C HIS A 92 -43.20 -27.80 33.44
N GLN A 93 -44.36 -27.75 32.77
CA GLN A 93 -44.66 -27.36 31.38
C GLN A 93 -45.17 -25.89 31.32
N PRO A 94 -45.53 -25.24 30.17
CA PRO A 94 -44.97 -25.07 28.82
C PRO A 94 -44.68 -23.57 28.42
N SER A 95 -44.21 -23.38 27.18
CA SER A 95 -44.46 -22.23 26.26
C SER A 95 -43.44 -21.07 26.17
N SER A 96 -42.64 -21.09 25.09
CA SER A 96 -42.40 -19.96 24.16
C SER A 96 -41.25 -20.31 23.20
N SER A 97 -41.54 -21.08 22.14
CA SER A 97 -40.56 -21.38 21.10
C SER A 97 -40.47 -20.25 20.08
N THR A 98 -39.55 -19.32 20.32
CA THR A 98 -39.02 -18.41 19.30
C THR A 98 -38.28 -19.25 18.26
N GLN A 99 -38.96 -19.54 17.14
CA GLN A 99 -38.38 -20.19 15.97
C GLN A 99 -37.32 -19.26 15.34
N SER A 100 -36.05 -19.58 15.53
CA SER A 100 -34.95 -19.06 14.68
C SER A 100 -34.64 -20.11 13.61
N TYR A 101 -35.15 -19.85 12.42
CA TYR A 101 -34.93 -20.65 11.22
C TYR A 101 -33.46 -20.53 10.79
N ALA A 102 -32.62 -21.47 11.22
CA ALA A 102 -31.31 -21.67 10.62
C ALA A 102 -31.51 -22.38 9.27
N TYR A 103 -31.31 -21.64 8.18
CA TYR A 103 -31.34 -22.18 6.82
C TYR A 103 -30.22 -23.20 6.63
N VAL A 104 -30.54 -24.49 6.77
CA VAL A 104 -29.69 -25.60 6.35
C VAL A 104 -29.82 -25.75 4.84
N PRO A 105 -28.74 -25.63 4.04
CA PRO A 105 -28.83 -25.93 2.62
C PRO A 105 -29.05 -27.44 2.44
N LEU A 106 -30.25 -27.78 1.98
CA LEU A 106 -30.70 -29.11 1.58
C LEU A 106 -29.74 -29.73 0.56
N ARG A 107 -28.84 -30.61 1.02
CA ARG A 107 -28.34 -31.69 0.18
C ARG A 107 -29.24 -32.92 0.38
N PHE A 108 -30.29 -32.94 -0.43
CA PHE A 108 -31.06 -34.13 -0.76
C PHE A 108 -30.11 -35.28 -1.13
N LEU A 109 -30.15 -36.38 -0.38
CA LEU A 109 -30.82 -37.61 -0.83
C LEU A 109 -30.86 -38.63 0.32
N HIS A 110 -32.07 -38.78 0.84
CA HIS A 110 -32.51 -39.84 1.73
C HIS A 110 -32.47 -41.16 0.97
N SER A 111 -31.70 -42.15 1.43
CA SER A 111 -31.83 -43.54 0.98
C SER A 111 -32.29 -44.38 2.17
N PRO A 112 -33.39 -45.12 2.07
CA PRO A 112 -33.91 -45.92 3.17
C PRO A 112 -32.97 -47.12 3.43
N ARG A 113 -32.63 -47.31 4.70
CA ARG A 113 -31.81 -48.42 5.19
C ARG A 113 -32.68 -49.67 5.35
N PRO A 114 -32.31 -50.82 4.75
CA PRO A 114 -32.57 -52.10 5.37
C PRO A 114 -31.28 -52.71 5.92
N ARG A 115 -31.53 -53.52 6.94
CA ARG A 115 -30.66 -54.33 7.78
C ARG A 115 -29.72 -55.26 7.00
N ASN A 116 -28.59 -55.53 7.67
CA ASN A 116 -27.87 -56.81 7.77
C ASN A 116 -26.63 -57.09 6.90
N THR A 117 -25.59 -57.48 7.64
CA THR A 117 -24.58 -58.49 7.33
C THR A 117 -23.36 -58.09 6.50
N SER A 118 -22.26 -57.91 7.25
CA SER A 118 -20.89 -58.36 6.98
C SER A 118 -20.48 -58.58 5.52
N ARG A 119 -19.72 -57.62 4.97
CA ARG A 119 -18.67 -57.93 3.99
C ARG A 119 -17.66 -56.79 3.90
N ASN A 120 -16.39 -57.14 4.06
CA ASN A 120 -15.21 -56.30 3.91
C ASN A 120 -15.32 -55.29 2.77
N THR A 121 -15.33 -54.00 3.09
CA THR A 121 -15.11 -52.90 2.14
C THR A 121 -13.72 -52.33 2.39
N PRO A 122 -12.81 -52.30 1.40
CA PRO A 122 -11.55 -51.59 1.56
C PRO A 122 -11.87 -50.12 1.79
N ILE A 123 -11.28 -49.54 2.83
CA ILE A 123 -11.31 -48.10 3.06
C ILE A 123 -10.59 -47.46 1.88
N THR A 124 -11.33 -47.05 0.84
CA THR A 124 -10.81 -46.16 -0.19
C THR A 124 -10.62 -44.81 0.49
N LEU A 125 -9.43 -44.60 1.05
CA LEU A 125 -8.94 -43.30 1.47
C LEU A 125 -9.04 -42.38 0.25
N VAL A 126 -10.10 -41.59 0.19
CA VAL A 126 -10.21 -40.46 -0.74
C VAL A 126 -8.91 -39.66 -0.55
N PRO A 127 -8.08 -39.47 -1.59
CA PRO A 127 -6.84 -38.73 -1.43
C PRO A 127 -7.21 -37.36 -0.90
N ARG A 128 -6.87 -37.10 0.36
CA ARG A 128 -7.05 -35.80 1.01
C ARG A 128 -6.43 -34.79 0.06
N ALA A 129 -7.28 -34.00 -0.62
CA ALA A 129 -6.86 -32.99 -1.57
C ALA A 129 -5.72 -32.21 -0.91
N GLN A 130 -4.52 -32.42 -1.44
CA GLN A 130 -3.28 -31.99 -0.82
C GLN A 130 -3.40 -30.47 -0.67
N LYS A 131 -3.58 -29.99 0.57
CA LYS A 131 -3.52 -28.56 0.90
C LYS A 131 -2.11 -28.08 0.61
N LYS A 132 -1.82 -27.83 -0.67
CA LYS A 132 -0.53 -27.44 -1.18
C LYS A 132 -0.33 -25.97 -0.79
N ASN A 133 0.21 -25.79 0.41
CA ASN A 133 0.92 -24.60 0.88
C ASN A 133 0.21 -23.26 0.62
N GLU A 134 -0.96 -23.05 1.25
CA GLU A 134 -1.65 -21.74 1.27
C GLU A 134 -0.72 -20.59 1.73
N ARG A 135 0.23 -20.86 2.64
CA ARG A 135 1.19 -19.84 3.09
C ARG A 135 2.22 -19.44 2.02
N ARG A 136 2.67 -20.39 1.18
CA ARG A 136 3.65 -20.10 0.12
C ARG A 136 3.02 -19.27 -1.00
N SER A 137 1.75 -19.56 -1.34
CA SER A 137 1.00 -18.80 -2.34
C SER A 137 0.78 -17.34 -1.92
N ARG A 138 0.55 -17.07 -0.63
CA ARG A 138 0.30 -15.71 -0.10
C ARG A 138 1.52 -14.78 -0.24
N ILE A 139 2.72 -15.27 0.07
CA ILE A 139 3.94 -14.47 -0.06
C ILE A 139 4.22 -14.18 -1.54
N THR A 140 4.05 -15.18 -2.41
CA THR A 140 4.20 -14.98 -3.86
C THR A 140 3.22 -13.93 -4.38
N PHE A 141 1.94 -14.00 -3.97
CA PHE A 141 0.94 -13.00 -4.33
C PHE A 141 1.31 -11.60 -3.81
N ALA A 142 1.73 -11.47 -2.55
CA ALA A 142 2.14 -10.20 -1.97
C ALA A 142 3.37 -9.60 -2.69
N LEU A 143 4.34 -10.44 -3.08
CA LEU A 143 5.49 -10.00 -3.87
C LEU A 143 5.11 -9.53 -5.27
N LEU A 144 4.16 -10.21 -5.93
CA LEU A 144 3.66 -9.76 -7.24
C LEU A 144 2.99 -8.39 -7.14
N VAL A 145 2.21 -8.16 -6.07
CA VAL A 145 1.61 -6.84 -5.81
C VAL A 145 2.69 -5.79 -5.62
N LEU A 146 3.68 -6.03 -4.76
CA LEU A 146 4.78 -5.08 -4.53
C LEU A 146 5.55 -4.78 -5.82
N PHE A 147 5.88 -5.79 -6.61
CA PHE A 147 6.57 -5.62 -7.89
C PHE A 147 5.73 -4.83 -8.90
N THR A 148 4.43 -5.07 -8.94
CA THR A 148 3.48 -4.32 -9.78
C THR A 148 3.45 -2.85 -9.36
N PHE A 149 3.31 -2.56 -8.07
CA PHE A 149 3.37 -1.18 -7.55
C PHE A 149 4.69 -0.49 -7.86
N LEU A 150 5.81 -1.20 -7.75
CA LEU A 150 7.12 -0.67 -8.10
C LEU A 150 7.25 -0.38 -9.60
N PHE A 151 6.80 -1.29 -10.47
CA PHE A 151 6.89 -1.10 -11.91
C PHE A 151 6.05 0.09 -12.38
N PHE A 152 4.76 0.13 -12.00
CA PHE A 152 3.88 1.23 -12.36
C PHE A 152 4.29 2.55 -11.69
N GLY A 153 4.73 2.49 -10.43
CA GLY A 153 5.25 3.63 -9.69
C GLY A 153 6.51 4.21 -10.34
N LEU A 154 7.45 3.37 -10.77
CA LEU A 154 8.67 3.80 -11.45
C LEU A 154 8.36 4.37 -12.84
N ALA A 155 7.48 3.72 -13.61
CA ALA A 155 7.06 4.25 -14.91
C ALA A 155 6.39 5.63 -14.76
N GLY A 156 5.48 5.77 -13.80
CA GLY A 156 4.87 7.06 -13.46
C GLY A 156 5.90 8.08 -12.98
N ALA A 157 6.87 7.68 -12.15
CA ALA A 157 7.94 8.54 -11.66
C ALA A 157 8.77 9.11 -12.81
N VAL A 158 9.15 8.27 -13.79
CA VAL A 158 9.95 8.69 -14.95
C VAL A 158 9.18 9.69 -15.82
N ILE A 159 7.91 9.41 -16.12
CA ILE A 159 7.08 10.33 -16.92
C ILE A 159 6.90 11.65 -16.18
N ASN A 160 6.53 11.61 -14.90
CA ASN A 160 6.27 12.80 -14.12
C ASN A 160 7.53 13.64 -13.89
N SER A 161 8.66 13.00 -13.59
CA SER A 161 9.95 13.67 -13.45
C SER A 161 10.44 14.29 -14.75
N ALA A 162 10.20 13.65 -15.91
CA ALA A 162 10.51 14.22 -17.21
C ALA A 162 9.65 15.46 -17.49
N VAL A 163 8.34 15.37 -17.29
CA VAL A 163 7.41 16.50 -17.51
C VAL A 163 7.78 17.69 -16.63
N LEU A 164 7.95 17.49 -15.32
CA LEU A 164 8.35 18.57 -14.40
C LEU A 164 9.73 19.10 -14.75
N GLY A 165 10.69 18.23 -15.08
CA GLY A 165 12.03 18.63 -15.48
C GLY A 165 12.01 19.58 -16.68
N PHE A 166 11.23 19.26 -17.72
CA PHE A 166 11.10 20.13 -18.91
C PHE A 166 10.38 21.44 -18.61
N VAL A 167 9.33 21.42 -17.78
CA VAL A 167 8.61 22.63 -17.38
C VAL A 167 9.54 23.58 -16.62
N VAL A 168 10.30 23.07 -15.66
CA VAL A 168 11.24 23.88 -14.86
C VAL A 168 12.42 24.35 -15.70
N LEU A 169 12.93 23.51 -16.61
CA LEU A 169 13.99 23.88 -17.55
C LEU A 169 13.54 25.05 -18.46
N GLY A 170 12.32 24.99 -18.97
CA GLY A 170 11.74 26.05 -19.80
C GLY A 170 11.58 27.35 -19.00
N LEU A 171 11.07 27.25 -17.77
CA LEU A 171 10.94 28.40 -16.87
C LEU A 171 12.29 29.04 -16.56
N TYR A 172 13.32 28.22 -16.30
CA TYR A 172 14.67 28.69 -16.05
C TYR A 172 15.24 29.47 -17.24
N ARG A 173 15.08 28.95 -18.46
CA ARG A 173 15.53 29.63 -19.68
C ARG A 173 14.78 30.93 -19.98
N ALA A 174 13.51 31.03 -19.59
CA ALA A 174 12.71 32.23 -19.79
C ALA A 174 12.99 33.31 -18.74
N GLY A 175 13.36 32.90 -17.52
CA GLY A 175 13.52 33.80 -16.38
C GLY A 175 14.94 34.30 -16.12
N ASP A 176 15.97 33.55 -16.56
CA ASP A 176 17.39 33.85 -16.32
C ASP A 176 17.71 34.17 -14.85
N PHE A 177 17.03 33.48 -13.93
CA PHE A 177 17.15 33.67 -12.49
C PHE A 177 18.13 32.67 -11.88
N ASN A 178 18.85 33.08 -10.82
CA ASN A 178 19.66 32.15 -10.02
C ASN A 178 18.75 31.23 -9.21
N MET A 179 18.80 29.92 -9.46
CA MET A 179 17.89 28.95 -8.85
C MET A 179 18.56 28.26 -7.65
N SER A 180 17.92 28.31 -6.48
CA SER A 180 18.36 27.54 -5.30
C SER A 180 18.14 26.04 -5.52
N THR A 181 19.03 25.24 -4.95
CA THR A 181 18.99 23.76 -4.99
C THR A 181 17.77 23.18 -4.26
N TRP A 182 17.08 23.98 -3.44
CA TRP A 182 15.86 23.59 -2.72
C TRP A 182 14.58 23.69 -3.55
N ILE A 183 14.56 24.52 -4.60
CA ILE A 183 13.33 24.71 -5.39
C ILE A 183 12.87 23.41 -6.06
N PRO A 184 13.75 22.64 -6.73
CA PRO A 184 13.40 21.33 -7.29
C PRO A 184 12.83 20.34 -6.25
N PHE A 185 13.37 20.36 -5.02
CA PHE A 185 12.89 19.53 -3.92
C PHE A 185 11.50 19.92 -3.44
N LEU A 186 11.26 21.22 -3.21
CA LEU A 186 9.96 21.73 -2.79
C LEU A 186 8.88 21.47 -3.84
N LEU A 187 9.24 21.56 -5.14
CA LEU A 187 8.35 21.18 -6.23
C LEU A 187 7.98 19.70 -6.19
N ALA A 188 8.93 18.80 -5.93
CA ALA A 188 8.65 17.38 -5.77
C ALA A 188 7.68 17.10 -4.60
N VAL A 189 7.90 17.77 -3.46
CA VAL A 189 7.01 17.67 -2.28
C VAL A 189 5.61 18.20 -2.58
N LEU A 190 5.51 19.35 -3.26
CA LEU A 190 4.25 19.94 -3.67
C LEU A 190 3.50 19.00 -4.62
N GLN A 191 4.18 18.48 -5.64
CA GLN A 191 3.59 17.57 -6.63
C GLN A 191 2.97 16.33 -5.97
N VAL A 192 3.70 15.73 -5.04
CA VAL A 192 3.22 14.60 -4.24
C VAL A 192 1.99 15.00 -3.42
N SER A 193 2.06 16.14 -2.74
CA SER A 193 0.98 16.62 -1.87
C SER A 193 -0.28 16.88 -2.69
N VAL A 194 -0.15 17.48 -3.88
CA VAL A 194 -1.25 17.66 -4.84
C VAL A 194 -1.80 16.31 -5.28
N GLY A 195 -0.95 15.33 -5.57
CA GLY A 195 -1.40 13.97 -5.90
C GLY A 195 -2.19 13.31 -4.76
N LEU A 196 -1.74 13.47 -3.51
CA LEU A 196 -2.44 12.96 -2.33
C LEU A 196 -3.77 13.69 -2.08
N LEU A 197 -3.81 15.01 -2.27
CA LEU A 197 -5.05 15.79 -2.19
C LEU A 197 -6.02 15.42 -3.32
N SER A 198 -5.52 15.11 -4.51
CA SER A 198 -6.35 14.72 -5.67
C SER A 198 -7.03 13.36 -5.47
N ILE A 199 -6.55 12.53 -4.56
CA ILE A 199 -7.21 11.27 -4.16
C ILE A 199 -8.50 11.54 -3.37
N TRP A 200 -8.69 12.75 -2.84
CA TRP A 200 -9.72 13.05 -1.83
C TRP A 200 -11.16 13.29 -2.33
N PRO A 201 -11.55 13.47 -3.62
CA PRO A 201 -12.97 13.62 -3.95
C PRO A 201 -13.71 12.28 -4.13
N SER A 202 -13.12 11.13 -3.78
CA SER A 202 -13.77 9.81 -3.97
C SER A 202 -14.91 9.52 -2.97
N LYS A 203 -15.27 10.47 -2.11
CA LYS A 203 -16.44 10.42 -1.21
C LYS A 203 -17.27 11.70 -1.35
N ILE A 204 -17.79 11.96 -2.55
CA ILE A 204 -18.96 12.81 -2.71
C ILE A 204 -20.11 11.85 -3.00
N GLU A 205 -20.77 11.38 -1.93
CA GLU A 205 -22.09 10.79 -2.05
C GLU A 205 -23.00 11.89 -2.58
N ILE A 206 -23.30 11.85 -3.88
CA ILE A 206 -24.42 12.57 -4.46
C ILE A 206 -25.67 11.83 -3.97
N ILE A 207 -26.24 12.36 -2.90
CA ILE A 207 -27.66 12.24 -2.55
C ILE A 207 -28.42 13.34 -3.27
#